data_AF-A0A7H8NAX7-F1
#
_entry.id   AF-A0A7H8NAX7-F1
#
_cell.length_a   1.000
_cell.length_b   1.000
_cell.length_c   1.000
_cell.angle_alpha   90.00
_cell.angle_beta   90.00
_cell.angle_gamma   90.00
#
_symmetry.space_group_name_H-M   'P 1'
#
loop_
_entity.id
_entity.type
_entity.pdbx_description
1 polymer ?
#
loop_
_entity_poly.entity_id
_entity_poly.type
_entity_poly.pdbx_seq_one_letter_code
_entity_poly.pdbx_strand_id
1 'polypeptide(L)'
;MPLPDAIPTVTVTGRYLTLDGKPLSGQVIFRAPAMLTFPRADVVLAGPTVAQLDAAGRFEVTLPATDAPDMSPTGWSYTVAEQLAGVPTTRPPFQVVLPAATPEVDIDDLAPTDPTTPNYVPVKGDPGPPGPAGEPGPPGAQGDPGPAGAPGAPGVVQSVNGQSTATVQLGAADVHAVPDTAPGAALGVAQLDAAGRVPAAQLPPGPGTWGPTDYGLAGWAYDLAAGSPAPGDMPHQAGRLYLIGVPLRQAATVRRLVVHTMKYDRAASGLTTAHLGLYDASLTRLATTGDVAAQWPAEARIGGSLTRWDLPAPLSVAAGGYYVAVLLRGTGTAGPYLAATAWVQAAAVSSAKPVTTSGMYRWLQTSSTTLTSLPSTLALGEMTEGTTCYWAGVETA
;
A
#
# COMPACT_ATOMS: atom_id res chain seq x y z
N MET A 1 16.15 12.28 28.74
CA MET A 1 16.84 11.57 29.83
C MET A 1 17.55 10.37 29.24
N PRO A 2 18.74 9.99 29.73
CA PRO A 2 19.36 8.73 29.33
C PRO A 2 18.49 7.55 29.75
N LEU A 3 18.63 6.43 29.05
CA LEU A 3 18.00 5.16 29.44
C LEU A 3 18.59 4.68 30.78
N PRO A 4 17.83 3.94 31.61
CA PRO A 4 18.37 3.34 32.83
C PRO A 4 19.56 2.41 32.54
N ASP A 5 20.61 2.45 33.36
CA ASP A 5 21.83 1.63 33.22
C ASP A 5 21.57 0.12 33.18
N ALA A 6 20.43 -0.33 33.71
CA ALA A 6 20.01 -1.73 33.71
C ALA A 6 19.53 -2.24 32.33
N ILE A 7 19.32 -1.34 31.36
CA ILE A 7 18.94 -1.70 29.99
C ILE A 7 20.21 -1.71 29.12
N PRO A 8 20.64 -2.87 28.57
CA PRO A 8 21.72 -2.89 27.59
C PRO A 8 21.36 -2.07 26.36
N THR A 9 22.30 -1.27 25.87
CA THR A 9 22.10 -0.37 24.73
C THR A 9 23.13 -0.56 23.64
N VAL A 10 22.75 -0.19 22.42
CA VAL A 10 23.62 -0.08 21.25
C VAL A 10 23.60 1.36 20.74
N THR A 11 24.77 1.94 20.50
CA THR A 11 24.91 3.23 19.83
C THR A 11 24.98 3.01 18.32
N VAL A 12 24.06 3.65 17.61
CA VAL A 12 23.98 3.61 16.15
C VAL A 12 24.40 4.96 15.58
N THR A 13 25.35 4.94 14.65
CA THR A 13 25.82 6.11 13.91
C THR A 13 25.46 6.01 12.43
N GLY A 14 25.55 7.13 11.71
CA GLY A 14 25.47 7.11 10.26
C GLY A 14 25.76 8.48 9.66
N ARG A 15 26.02 8.53 8.35
CA ARG A 15 26.29 9.78 7.63
C ARG A 15 25.66 9.79 6.24
N TYR A 16 24.83 10.79 5.97
CA TYR A 16 24.18 10.96 4.68
C TYR A 16 24.75 12.15 3.91
N LEU A 17 25.28 11.86 2.72
CA LEU A 17 25.82 12.84 1.79
C LEU A 17 25.12 12.73 0.43
N THR A 18 25.05 13.83 -0.30
CA THR A 18 24.76 13.82 -1.74
C THR A 18 25.94 13.22 -2.52
N LEU A 19 25.72 12.88 -3.80
CA LEU A 19 26.79 12.39 -4.68
C LEU A 19 27.94 13.40 -4.87
N ASP A 20 27.67 14.70 -4.76
CA ASP A 20 28.68 15.77 -4.76
C ASP A 20 29.30 16.04 -3.38
N GLY A 21 29.02 15.18 -2.39
CA GLY A 21 29.66 15.18 -1.07
C GLY A 21 29.10 16.19 -0.06
N LYS A 22 27.96 16.83 -0.36
CA LYS A 22 27.31 17.78 0.57
C LYS A 22 26.50 17.03 1.63
N PRO A 23 26.51 17.49 2.89
CA PRO A 23 25.62 16.97 3.93
C PRO A 23 24.14 17.01 3.52
N LEU A 24 23.45 15.88 3.67
CA LEU A 24 22.00 15.84 3.61
C LEU A 24 21.41 16.26 4.97
N SER A 25 20.17 16.75 4.95
CA SER A 25 19.39 17.07 6.15
C SER A 25 18.18 16.16 6.24
N GLY A 26 17.64 15.99 7.45
CA GLY A 26 16.52 15.09 7.68
C GLY A 26 16.68 14.31 8.98
N GLN A 27 16.07 13.12 9.03
CA GLN A 27 16.07 12.29 10.23
C GLN A 27 16.03 10.79 9.90
N VAL A 28 16.49 9.99 10.84
CA VAL A 28 16.35 8.53 10.84
C VAL A 28 15.42 8.12 11.97
N ILE A 29 14.41 7.32 11.67
CA ILE A 29 13.40 6.87 12.63
C ILE A 29 13.59 5.38 12.90
N PHE A 30 13.77 5.03 14.17
CA PHE A 30 13.86 3.65 14.65
C PHE A 30 12.56 3.27 15.36
N ARG A 31 11.87 2.23 14.86
CA ARG A 31 10.61 1.75 15.41
C ARG A 31 10.80 0.37 16.03
N ALA A 32 10.62 0.29 17.34
CA ALA A 32 10.42 -0.97 18.06
C ALA A 32 8.94 -1.40 17.96
N PRO A 33 8.59 -2.62 18.44
CA PRO A 33 7.21 -2.98 18.77
C PRO A 33 6.52 -1.92 19.64
N ALA A 34 5.18 -1.93 19.66
CA ALA A 34 4.38 -0.88 20.28
C ALA A 34 4.74 -0.58 21.75
N MET A 35 5.17 -1.60 22.50
CA MET A 35 5.69 -1.48 23.86
C MET A 35 6.83 -2.47 24.07
N LEU A 36 7.92 -2.02 24.69
CA LEU A 36 9.00 -2.85 25.21
C LEU A 36 8.97 -2.76 26.73
N THR A 37 8.87 -3.90 27.40
CA THR A 37 8.93 -3.97 28.87
C THR A 37 10.30 -4.49 29.29
N PHE A 38 10.95 -3.81 30.24
CA PHE A 38 12.22 -4.20 30.83
C PHE A 38 12.04 -4.42 32.34
N PRO A 39 11.67 -5.65 32.78
CA PRO A 39 11.36 -5.92 34.18
C PRO A 39 12.50 -5.62 35.14
N ARG A 40 13.77 -5.80 34.73
CA ARG A 40 14.93 -5.49 35.59
C ARG A 40 15.16 -3.99 35.81
N ALA A 41 14.64 -3.16 34.91
CA ALA A 41 14.74 -1.71 34.99
C ALA A 41 13.45 -1.07 35.52
N ASP A 42 12.38 -1.85 35.73
CA ASP A 42 11.02 -1.38 36.04
C ASP A 42 10.50 -0.30 35.06
N VAL A 43 10.84 -0.44 33.77
CA VAL A 43 10.48 0.53 32.72
C VAL A 43 9.74 -0.14 31.56
N VAL A 44 8.72 0.58 31.05
CA VAL A 44 8.12 0.33 29.74
C VAL A 44 8.53 1.45 28.79
N LEU A 45 9.16 1.10 27.67
CA LEU A 45 9.50 2.01 26.59
C LEU A 45 8.45 1.89 25.47
N ALA A 46 8.06 3.02 24.89
CA ALA A 46 7.08 3.05 23.81
C ALA A 46 7.41 4.16 22.81
N GLY A 47 6.94 3.98 21.59
CA GLY A 47 7.09 4.94 20.50
C GLY A 47 8.43 4.84 19.76
N PRO A 48 8.55 5.57 18.64
CA PRO A 48 9.79 5.59 17.87
C PRO A 48 10.86 6.47 18.50
N THR A 49 12.12 6.10 18.28
CA THR A 49 13.26 7.01 18.50
C THR A 49 13.58 7.73 17.18
N VAL A 50 13.70 9.05 17.23
CA VAL A 50 14.02 9.88 16.05
C VAL A 50 15.40 10.50 16.23
N ALA A 51 16.33 10.17 15.35
CA ALA A 51 17.67 10.73 15.30
C ALA A 51 17.71 11.81 14.20
N GLN A 52 17.94 13.07 14.58
CA GLN A 52 18.07 14.18 13.64
C GLN A 52 19.48 14.20 13.05
N LEU A 53 19.59 14.52 11.75
CA LEU A 53 20.89 14.77 11.13
C LEU A 53 21.42 16.14 11.57
N ASP A 54 22.70 16.17 11.93
CA ASP A 54 23.43 17.39 12.25
C ASP A 54 23.85 18.17 10.98
N ALA A 55 24.55 19.29 11.16
CA ALA A 55 25.02 20.13 10.05
C ALA A 55 26.05 19.42 9.14
N ALA A 56 26.67 18.33 9.60
CA ALA A 56 27.57 17.49 8.82
C ALA A 56 26.88 16.27 8.17
N GLY A 57 25.56 16.16 8.33
CA GLY A 57 24.73 15.08 7.80
C GLY A 57 24.85 13.79 8.60
N ARG A 58 25.32 13.86 9.85
CA ARG A 58 25.54 12.73 10.74
C ARG A 58 24.42 12.60 11.76
N PHE A 59 24.20 11.39 12.26
CA PHE A 59 23.47 11.19 13.50
C PHE A 59 24.21 10.21 14.40
N GLU A 60 23.88 10.28 15.69
CA GLU A 60 24.27 9.32 16.71
C GLU A 60 23.05 9.11 17.62
N VAL A 61 22.69 7.87 17.88
CA VAL A 61 21.55 7.52 18.73
C VAL A 61 21.81 6.27 19.54
N THR A 62 21.52 6.33 20.83
CA THR A 62 21.57 5.16 21.73
C THR A 62 20.20 4.51 21.80
N LEU A 63 20.12 3.22 21.49
CA LEU A 63 18.89 2.44 21.43
C LEU A 63 18.99 1.21 22.36
N PRO A 64 17.87 0.74 22.94
CA PRO A 64 17.86 -0.56 23.63
C PRO A 64 18.32 -1.68 22.70
N ALA A 65 19.16 -2.57 23.22
CA ALA A 65 19.56 -3.78 22.50
C ALA A 65 18.35 -4.70 22.26
N THR A 66 18.31 -5.38 21.12
CA THR A 66 17.21 -6.25 20.70
C THR A 66 17.17 -7.61 21.43
N ASP A 67 18.20 -7.92 22.20
CA ASP A 67 18.41 -9.16 22.96
C ASP A 67 18.62 -8.91 24.46
N ALA A 68 18.21 -7.74 24.97
CA ALA A 68 18.23 -7.44 26.39
C ALA A 68 17.56 -8.56 27.25
N PRO A 69 18.17 -8.96 28.38
CA PRO A 69 17.64 -10.02 29.23
C PRO A 69 16.24 -9.70 29.78
N ASP A 70 15.37 -10.71 29.81
CA ASP A 70 14.02 -10.68 30.38
C ASP A 70 13.08 -9.62 29.76
N MET A 71 13.45 -9.01 28.63
CA MET A 71 12.61 -8.05 27.93
C MET A 71 11.40 -8.73 27.27
N SER A 72 10.28 -8.02 27.17
CA SER A 72 9.10 -8.46 26.43
C SER A 72 8.63 -7.38 25.43
N PRO A 73 8.35 -7.74 24.16
CA PRO A 73 8.55 -9.06 23.53
C PRO A 73 10.04 -9.42 23.30
N THR A 74 10.31 -10.69 23.03
CA THR A 74 11.64 -11.21 22.61
C THR A 74 11.69 -11.46 21.10
N GLY A 75 12.89 -11.48 20.50
CA GLY A 75 13.08 -11.91 19.09
C GLY A 75 12.57 -10.91 18.04
N TRP A 76 12.53 -9.62 18.38
CA TRP A 76 12.10 -8.55 17.50
C TRP A 76 13.27 -7.81 16.84
N SER A 77 12.98 -7.00 15.84
CA SER A 77 13.92 -6.12 15.14
C SER A 77 13.38 -4.69 15.08
N TYR A 78 14.27 -3.70 14.96
CA TYR A 78 13.87 -2.33 14.67
C TYR A 78 13.48 -2.20 13.20
N THR A 79 12.36 -1.52 12.92
CA THR A 79 12.10 -0.99 11.59
C THR A 79 12.72 0.40 11.47
N VAL A 80 13.67 0.57 10.55
CA VAL A 80 14.38 1.82 10.31
C VAL A 80 13.80 2.51 9.08
N ALA A 81 13.45 3.79 9.21
CA ALA A 81 12.97 4.62 8.11
C ALA A 81 13.82 5.89 7.98
N GLU A 82 14.36 6.12 6.78
CA GLU A 82 15.17 7.28 6.45
C GLU A 82 14.27 8.36 5.82
N GLN A 83 14.19 9.53 6.46
CA GLN A 83 13.44 10.68 5.99
C GLN A 83 14.41 11.82 5.67
N LEU A 84 15.03 11.73 4.50
CA LEU A 84 16.04 12.66 4.02
C LEU A 84 15.41 13.74 3.14
N ALA A 85 15.75 15.00 3.39
CA ALA A 85 15.33 16.13 2.58
C ALA A 85 16.20 16.24 1.31
N GLY A 86 15.59 16.63 0.19
CA GLY A 86 16.30 16.84 -1.08
C GLY A 86 16.60 15.56 -1.87
N VAL A 87 16.14 14.39 -1.40
CA VAL A 87 16.27 13.10 -2.10
C VAL A 87 14.91 12.75 -2.73
N PRO A 88 14.82 12.58 -4.07
CA PRO A 88 13.54 12.31 -4.75
C PRO A 88 12.87 11.00 -4.34
N THR A 89 13.67 10.01 -3.94
CA THR A 89 13.24 8.69 -3.46
C THR A 89 14.17 8.25 -2.34
N THR A 90 13.67 8.16 -1.11
CA THR A 90 14.42 7.53 -0.02
C THR A 90 14.30 6.01 -0.10
N ARG A 91 15.25 5.32 0.52
CA ARG A 91 15.25 3.87 0.65
C ARG A 91 13.97 3.40 1.38
N PRO A 92 13.32 2.30 0.95
CA PRO A 92 12.24 1.69 1.71
C PRO A 92 12.67 1.34 3.15
N PRO A 93 11.76 1.32 4.13
CA PRO A 93 12.11 0.92 5.49
C PRO A 93 12.68 -0.51 5.54
N PHE A 94 13.70 -0.72 6.38
CA PHE A 94 14.39 -2.00 6.54
C PHE A 94 14.45 -2.45 8.00
N GLN A 95 14.72 -3.73 8.24
CA GLN A 95 14.78 -4.32 9.57
C GLN A 95 16.23 -4.45 10.03
N VAL A 96 16.52 -4.07 11.27
CA VAL A 96 17.84 -4.26 11.90
C VAL A 96 17.72 -4.90 13.28
N VAL A 97 18.69 -5.75 13.61
CA VAL A 97 18.86 -6.32 14.95
C VAL A 97 20.12 -5.73 15.55
N LEU A 98 20.00 -5.25 16.77
CA LEU A 98 21.04 -4.51 17.48
C LEU A 98 21.38 -5.30 18.76
N PRO A 99 22.18 -6.37 18.64
CA PRO A 99 22.53 -7.20 19.78
C PRO A 99 23.44 -6.46 20.75
N ALA A 100 23.28 -6.68 22.05
CA ALA A 100 24.10 -6.07 23.10
C ALA A 100 25.60 -6.42 22.96
N ALA A 101 25.91 -7.52 22.29
CA ALA A 101 27.28 -7.94 21.96
C ALA A 101 27.97 -7.02 20.93
N THR A 102 27.22 -6.16 20.22
CA THR A 102 27.76 -5.17 19.28
C THR A 102 27.30 -3.77 19.71
N PRO A 103 27.98 -3.16 20.70
CA PRO A 103 27.51 -1.93 21.34
C PRO A 103 27.66 -0.68 20.47
N GLU A 104 28.43 -0.73 19.39
CA GLU A 104 28.63 0.36 18.44
C GLU A 104 28.43 -0.17 17.02
N VAL A 105 27.56 0.48 16.25
CA VAL A 105 27.22 0.06 14.90
C VAL A 105 27.05 1.26 13.98
N ASP A 106 27.65 1.23 12.80
CA ASP A 106 27.30 2.15 11.72
C ASP A 106 26.11 1.60 10.93
N ILE A 107 25.11 2.44 10.69
CA ILE A 107 23.92 2.07 9.91
C ILE A 107 24.28 1.65 8.48
N ASP A 108 25.37 2.18 7.91
CA ASP A 108 25.81 1.84 6.56
C ASP A 108 26.28 0.39 6.44
N ASP A 109 26.77 -0.21 7.54
CA ASP A 109 27.16 -1.63 7.61
C ASP A 109 25.94 -2.57 7.74
N LEU A 110 24.79 -2.02 8.17
CA LEU A 110 23.54 -2.77 8.35
C LEU A 110 22.58 -2.62 7.16
N ALA A 111 22.67 -1.50 6.45
CA ALA A 111 21.68 -1.12 5.45
C ALA A 111 21.80 -2.03 4.20
N PRO A 112 20.72 -2.69 3.73
CA PRO A 112 20.79 -3.59 2.58
C PRO A 112 21.34 -2.92 1.31
N THR A 113 22.25 -3.54 0.58
CA THR A 113 22.81 -2.95 -0.66
C THR A 113 21.83 -2.98 -1.84
N ASP A 114 20.73 -3.72 -1.73
CA ASP A 114 19.66 -3.81 -2.71
C ASP A 114 18.28 -3.53 -2.06
N PRO A 115 17.59 -2.43 -2.42
CA PRO A 115 16.29 -2.07 -1.86
C PRO A 115 15.14 -2.99 -2.30
N THR A 116 15.37 -3.96 -3.18
CA THR A 116 14.36 -4.91 -3.67
C THR A 116 14.42 -6.28 -2.99
N THR A 117 15.40 -6.52 -2.12
CA THR A 117 15.53 -7.76 -1.35
C THR A 117 15.56 -7.44 0.16
N PRO A 118 14.49 -7.75 0.93
CA PRO A 118 14.54 -7.62 2.38
C PRO A 118 15.43 -8.73 2.96
N ASN A 119 16.73 -8.47 3.04
CA ASN A 119 17.67 -9.33 3.77
C ASN A 119 17.74 -8.87 5.22
N TYR A 120 17.50 -9.81 6.13
CA TYR A 120 17.92 -9.69 7.52
C TYR A 120 19.46 -9.73 7.53
N VAL A 121 20.12 -8.68 8.01
CA VAL A 121 21.58 -8.69 8.21
C VAL A 121 21.82 -9.07 9.68
N PRO A 122 22.14 -10.34 10.00
CA PRO A 122 22.62 -10.68 11.32
C PRO A 122 24.02 -10.10 11.50
N VAL A 123 24.19 -9.23 12.48
CA VAL A 123 25.52 -8.86 12.96
C VAL A 123 26.11 -10.09 13.65
N LYS A 124 27.07 -10.74 13.00
CA LYS A 124 27.78 -11.87 13.59
C LYS A 124 28.83 -11.31 14.56
N GLY A 125 28.64 -11.53 15.86
CA GLY A 125 29.73 -11.39 16.81
C GLY A 125 30.86 -12.36 16.46
N ASP A 126 32.11 -11.89 16.55
CA ASP A 126 33.27 -12.74 16.30
C ASP A 126 33.21 -14.03 17.14
N PRO A 127 33.55 -15.20 16.56
CA PRO A 127 33.65 -16.43 17.33
C PRO A 127 34.62 -16.23 18.50
N GLY A 128 34.17 -16.54 19.72
CA GLY A 128 35.07 -16.57 20.88
C GLY A 128 36.27 -17.49 20.61
N PRO A 129 37.46 -17.18 21.16
CA PRO A 129 38.65 -18.00 20.95
C PRO A 129 38.35 -19.45 21.36
N PRO A 130 38.74 -20.44 20.55
CA PRO A 130 38.59 -21.85 20.91
C PRO A 130 39.20 -22.10 22.29
N GLY A 131 38.44 -22.74 23.19
CA GLY A 131 38.99 -23.21 24.45
C GLY A 131 40.20 -24.14 24.20
N PRO A 132 41.18 -24.18 25.11
CA PRO A 132 42.35 -25.04 24.95
C PRO A 132 41.89 -26.49 24.78
N ALA A 133 42.45 -27.16 23.77
CA ALA A 133 42.18 -28.56 23.50
C ALA A 133 42.54 -29.39 24.73
N GLY A 134 41.58 -30.16 25.25
CA GLY A 134 41.87 -31.18 26.27
C GLY A 134 42.83 -32.22 25.71
N GLU A 135 43.75 -32.71 26.55
CA GLU A 135 44.70 -33.74 26.16
C GLU A 135 43.94 -34.97 25.61
N PRO A 136 44.31 -35.48 24.42
CA PRO A 136 43.68 -36.67 23.86
C PRO A 136 43.80 -37.86 24.82
N GLY A 137 42.67 -38.45 25.18
CA GLY A 137 42.66 -39.76 25.82
C GLY A 137 43.28 -40.83 24.90
N PRO A 138 43.82 -41.92 25.45
CA PRO A 138 44.41 -42.99 24.66
C PRO A 138 43.36 -43.53 23.65
N PRO A 139 43.73 -43.76 22.38
CA PRO A 139 42.81 -44.27 21.37
C PRO A 139 42.17 -45.59 21.80
N GLY A 140 40.84 -45.61 21.87
CA GLY A 140 40.09 -46.86 21.91
C GLY A 140 40.26 -47.61 20.59
N ALA A 141 40.35 -48.93 20.65
CA ALA A 141 40.44 -49.77 19.45
C ALA A 141 39.26 -49.45 18.51
N GLN A 142 39.58 -49.09 17.27
CA GLN A 142 38.60 -48.85 16.21
C GLN A 142 37.78 -50.13 16.01
N GLY A 143 36.47 -50.06 16.27
CA GLY A 143 35.56 -51.14 15.91
C GLY A 143 35.53 -51.33 14.40
N ASP A 144 35.43 -52.59 13.95
CA ASP A 144 35.35 -52.92 12.53
C ASP A 144 34.23 -52.11 11.84
N PRO A 145 34.50 -51.49 10.67
CA PRO A 145 33.45 -50.84 9.89
C PRO A 145 32.32 -51.83 9.61
N GLY A 146 31.09 -51.44 9.96
CA GLY A 146 29.91 -52.21 9.60
C GLY A 146 29.85 -52.42 8.08
N PRO A 147 29.28 -53.54 7.60
CA PRO A 147 29.17 -53.81 6.17
C PRO A 147 28.44 -52.65 5.47
N ALA A 148 29.00 -52.19 4.34
CA ALA A 148 28.34 -51.20 3.50
C ALA A 148 26.97 -51.72 3.06
N GLY A 149 25.92 -50.94 3.29
CA GLY A 149 24.58 -51.26 2.81
C GLY A 149 24.56 -51.45 1.29
N ALA A 150 23.74 -52.37 0.82
CA ALA A 150 23.62 -52.64 -0.62
C ALA A 150 23.27 -51.35 -1.38
N PRO A 151 23.92 -51.05 -2.53
CA PRO A 151 23.53 -49.94 -3.38
C PRO A 151 22.05 -50.08 -3.77
N GLY A 152 21.24 -49.07 -3.45
CA GLY A 152 19.84 -49.03 -3.87
C GLY A 152 19.72 -49.05 -5.39
N ALA A 153 18.66 -49.69 -5.91
CA ALA A 153 18.44 -49.82 -7.34
C ALA A 153 18.45 -48.43 -8.05
N PRO A 154 19.12 -48.27 -9.20
CA PRO A 154 19.17 -46.99 -9.91
C PRO A 154 17.76 -46.49 -10.25
N GLY A 155 17.39 -45.32 -9.74
CA GLY A 155 16.13 -44.65 -10.07
C GLY A 155 15.05 -44.65 -8.99
N VAL A 156 15.26 -45.31 -7.83
CA VAL A 156 14.34 -45.16 -6.69
C VAL A 156 14.87 -44.15 -5.67
N VAL A 157 13.99 -43.24 -5.25
CA VAL A 157 14.27 -42.28 -4.17
C VAL A 157 14.58 -43.07 -2.90
N GLN A 158 15.80 -42.94 -2.38
CA GLN A 158 16.27 -43.73 -1.22
C GLN A 158 15.71 -43.20 0.11
N SER A 159 15.45 -41.90 0.20
CA SER A 159 14.81 -41.27 1.35
C SER A 159 14.14 -39.94 0.99
N VAL A 160 13.09 -39.58 1.71
CA VAL A 160 12.44 -38.25 1.65
C VAL A 160 12.15 -37.78 3.06
N ASN A 161 12.60 -36.57 3.41
CA ASN A 161 12.33 -35.92 4.70
C ASN A 161 12.53 -36.82 5.94
N GLY A 162 13.60 -37.64 5.93
CA GLY A 162 13.94 -38.55 7.03
C GLY A 162 13.29 -39.94 6.98
N GLN A 163 12.33 -40.19 6.09
CA GLN A 163 11.83 -41.54 5.83
C GLN A 163 12.78 -42.27 4.88
N SER A 164 13.33 -43.40 5.32
CA SER A 164 14.24 -44.26 4.56
C SER A 164 13.76 -45.71 4.66
N THR A 165 12.74 -46.04 3.86
CA THR A 165 12.12 -47.37 3.76
C THR A 165 12.16 -47.85 2.32
N ALA A 166 12.06 -49.17 2.11
CA ALA A 166 12.07 -49.76 0.76
C ALA A 166 10.90 -49.28 -0.14
N THR A 167 9.83 -48.78 0.47
CA THR A 167 8.74 -48.05 -0.21
C THR A 167 8.47 -46.80 0.60
N VAL A 168 8.76 -45.63 0.02
CA VAL A 168 8.52 -44.32 0.64
C VAL A 168 7.06 -43.95 0.39
N GLN A 169 6.24 -43.94 1.44
CA GLN A 169 4.83 -43.57 1.38
C GLN A 169 4.65 -42.21 2.06
N LEU A 170 4.34 -41.18 1.29
CA LEU A 170 4.21 -39.80 1.79
C LEU A 170 2.73 -39.41 1.88
N GLY A 171 2.33 -38.92 3.05
CA GLY A 171 1.13 -38.14 3.25
C GLY A 171 1.41 -36.63 3.15
N ALA A 172 0.35 -35.82 3.18
CA ALA A 172 0.47 -34.37 3.10
C ALA A 172 1.36 -33.77 4.20
N ALA A 173 1.32 -34.33 5.41
CA ALA A 173 2.14 -33.89 6.53
C ALA A 173 3.65 -34.13 6.30
N ASP A 174 4.02 -35.24 5.65
CA ASP A 174 5.42 -35.63 5.43
C ASP A 174 6.17 -34.66 4.52
N VAL A 175 5.44 -33.88 3.72
CA VAL A 175 5.99 -32.88 2.78
C VAL A 175 5.51 -31.47 3.08
N HIS A 176 4.82 -31.26 4.20
CA HIS A 176 4.16 -29.99 4.54
C HIS A 176 3.27 -29.46 3.39
N ALA A 177 2.60 -30.36 2.67
CA ALA A 177 1.76 -30.01 1.54
C ALA A 177 0.57 -29.16 2.00
N VAL A 178 0.34 -28.08 1.25
CA VAL A 178 -0.89 -27.30 1.32
C VAL A 178 -2.00 -28.14 0.67
N PRO A 179 -3.14 -28.39 1.34
CA PRO A 179 -4.27 -29.08 0.72
C PRO A 179 -4.71 -28.36 -0.55
N ASP A 180 -5.10 -29.08 -1.60
CA ASP A 180 -5.59 -28.49 -2.86
C ASP A 180 -6.85 -27.63 -2.67
N THR A 181 -7.59 -27.85 -1.58
CA THR A 181 -8.73 -27.02 -1.16
C THR A 181 -8.35 -25.74 -0.42
N ALA A 182 -7.10 -25.59 0.02
CA ALA A 182 -6.68 -24.45 0.83
C ALA A 182 -6.39 -23.16 0.02
N PRO A 183 -5.81 -23.20 -1.20
CA PRO A 183 -5.58 -22.00 -1.99
C PRO A 183 -6.88 -21.23 -2.30
N GLY A 184 -6.94 -19.95 -1.91
CA GLY A 184 -8.08 -19.06 -2.19
C GLY A 184 -9.35 -19.32 -1.36
N ALA A 185 -9.35 -20.30 -0.46
CA ALA A 185 -10.45 -20.53 0.48
C ALA A 185 -10.41 -19.52 1.65
N ALA A 186 -11.56 -19.27 2.28
CA ALA A 186 -11.61 -18.52 3.53
C ALA A 186 -10.75 -19.22 4.60
N LEU A 187 -9.88 -18.46 5.28
CA LEU A 187 -8.86 -18.98 6.22
C LEU A 187 -7.82 -19.92 5.58
N GLY A 188 -7.74 -19.95 4.25
CA GLY A 188 -6.79 -20.75 3.48
C GLY A 188 -5.48 -20.04 3.15
N VAL A 189 -4.81 -20.49 2.09
CA VAL A 189 -3.53 -19.94 1.62
C VAL A 189 -3.76 -18.96 0.48
N ALA A 190 -3.14 -17.79 0.54
CA ALA A 190 -3.17 -16.84 -0.57
C ALA A 190 -2.30 -17.36 -1.73
N GLN A 191 -2.83 -17.34 -2.95
CA GLN A 191 -2.06 -17.63 -4.16
C GLN A 191 -1.29 -16.40 -4.61
N LEU A 192 -0.19 -16.62 -5.33
CA LEU A 192 0.59 -15.56 -5.97
C LEU A 192 0.24 -15.48 -7.47
N ASP A 193 0.27 -14.27 -8.02
CA ASP A 193 0.22 -14.05 -9.47
C ASP A 193 1.57 -14.38 -10.14
N ALA A 194 1.62 -14.25 -11.47
CA ALA A 194 2.84 -14.49 -12.26
C ALA A 194 4.02 -13.57 -11.87
N ALA A 195 3.77 -12.49 -11.12
CA ALA A 195 4.79 -11.59 -10.60
C ALA A 195 5.14 -11.89 -9.13
N GLY A 196 4.64 -12.99 -8.56
CA GLY A 196 4.93 -13.41 -7.19
C GLY A 196 4.20 -12.59 -6.12
N ARG A 197 3.09 -11.93 -6.45
CA ARG A 197 2.32 -11.11 -5.50
C ARG A 197 0.95 -11.71 -5.22
N VAL A 198 0.45 -11.53 -4.00
CA VAL A 198 -0.95 -11.89 -3.69
C VAL A 198 -1.87 -10.99 -4.52
N PRO A 199 -2.75 -11.56 -5.37
CA PRO A 199 -3.72 -10.77 -6.11
C PRO A 199 -4.55 -9.93 -5.15
N ALA A 200 -4.81 -8.67 -5.51
CA ALA A 200 -5.64 -7.76 -4.70
C ALA A 200 -7.02 -8.35 -4.37
N ALA A 201 -7.49 -9.31 -5.17
CA ALA A 201 -8.74 -10.02 -4.94
C ALA A 201 -8.76 -10.89 -3.67
N GLN A 202 -7.60 -11.26 -3.15
CA GLN A 202 -7.45 -12.10 -1.95
C GLN A 202 -7.15 -11.29 -0.69
N LEU A 203 -7.00 -9.97 -0.81
CA LEU A 203 -6.72 -9.10 0.32
C LEU A 203 -8.04 -8.52 0.88
N PRO A 204 -8.24 -8.53 2.21
CA PRO A 204 -9.35 -7.79 2.81
C PRO A 204 -9.14 -6.28 2.64
N PRO A 205 -10.20 -5.46 2.76
CA PRO A 205 -10.06 -4.02 2.94
C PRO A 205 -9.13 -3.71 4.13
N GLY A 206 -8.34 -2.64 4.04
CA GLY A 206 -7.42 -2.25 5.10
C GLY A 206 -8.15 -1.95 6.42
N PRO A 207 -7.66 -2.41 7.59
CA PRO A 207 -8.34 -2.19 8.87
C PRO A 207 -8.47 -0.69 9.17
N GLY A 208 -9.63 -0.30 9.70
CA GLY A 208 -9.91 1.07 10.14
C GLY A 208 -10.09 2.11 9.01
N THR A 209 -10.20 1.67 7.76
CA THR A 209 -10.43 2.56 6.60
C THR A 209 -11.73 2.15 5.92
N TRP A 210 -12.56 3.13 5.58
CA TRP A 210 -13.74 2.90 4.75
C TRP A 210 -13.31 2.54 3.33
N GLY A 211 -13.94 1.54 2.72
CA GLY A 211 -13.71 1.09 1.35
C GLY A 211 -14.95 1.22 0.47
N PRO A 212 -14.81 1.06 -0.87
CA PRO A 212 -15.93 1.12 -1.80
C PRO A 212 -17.08 0.18 -1.41
N THR A 213 -16.75 -1.03 -0.94
CA THR A 213 -17.74 -2.06 -0.57
C THR A 213 -18.63 -1.64 0.59
N ASP A 214 -18.14 -0.80 1.51
CA ASP A 214 -18.95 -0.30 2.63
C ASP A 214 -20.08 0.64 2.16
N TYR A 215 -19.98 1.15 0.94
CA TYR A 215 -20.98 2.01 0.29
C TYR A 215 -21.75 1.28 -0.83
N GLY A 216 -21.55 -0.04 -0.96
CA GLY A 216 -22.11 -0.85 -2.03
C GLY A 216 -21.46 -0.58 -3.40
N LEU A 217 -20.21 -0.11 -3.43
CA LEU A 217 -19.49 0.24 -4.65
C LEU A 217 -18.39 -0.79 -4.94
N ALA A 218 -18.07 -0.98 -6.22
CA ALA A 218 -16.93 -1.80 -6.65
C ALA A 218 -15.62 -0.98 -6.73
N GLY A 219 -15.74 0.34 -6.85
CA GLY A 219 -14.61 1.26 -6.86
C GLY A 219 -15.06 2.70 -6.70
N TRP A 220 -14.14 3.54 -6.23
CA TRP A 220 -14.33 4.98 -6.09
C TRP A 220 -13.04 5.74 -6.39
N ALA A 221 -13.14 7.05 -6.58
CA ALA A 221 -11.97 7.90 -6.82
C ALA A 221 -11.04 8.01 -5.60
N TYR A 222 -11.64 8.17 -4.41
CA TYR A 222 -10.98 8.29 -3.12
C TYR A 222 -11.99 8.13 -1.97
N ASP A 223 -11.52 7.96 -0.73
CA ASP A 223 -12.38 7.92 0.46
C ASP A 223 -13.04 9.29 0.71
N LEU A 224 -14.37 9.31 0.82
CA LEU A 224 -15.14 10.53 1.06
C LEU A 224 -14.75 11.25 2.37
N ALA A 225 -14.30 10.53 3.40
CA ALA A 225 -13.85 11.14 4.64
C ALA A 225 -12.57 11.97 4.46
N ALA A 226 -11.77 11.68 3.43
CA ALA A 226 -10.53 12.39 3.13
C ALA A 226 -10.74 13.80 2.53
N GLY A 227 -11.98 14.21 2.22
CA GLY A 227 -12.26 15.60 1.85
C GLY A 227 -13.60 15.85 1.16
N SER A 228 -14.54 16.50 1.89
CA SER A 228 -15.39 17.62 1.42
C SER A 228 -16.22 18.17 2.61
N PRO A 229 -15.65 18.99 3.51
CA PRO A 229 -16.40 19.59 4.62
C PRO A 229 -17.38 20.70 4.16
N ALA A 230 -17.39 21.05 2.88
CA ALA A 230 -18.26 22.07 2.29
C ALA A 230 -18.76 21.63 0.88
N PRO A 231 -19.91 22.15 0.41
CA PRO A 231 -20.39 21.93 -0.95
C PRO A 231 -19.36 22.37 -1.98
N GLY A 232 -19.29 21.62 -3.08
CA GLY A 232 -18.34 21.88 -4.13
C GLY A 232 -18.70 22.89 -5.22
N ASP A 233 -17.73 23.30 -6.05
CA ASP A 233 -17.97 23.94 -7.35
C ASP A 233 -19.04 23.20 -8.16
N MET A 234 -19.64 23.97 -9.06
CA MET A 234 -20.86 23.62 -9.76
C MET A 234 -20.50 23.27 -11.22
N PRO A 235 -20.35 21.98 -11.58
CA PRO A 235 -19.82 21.62 -12.88
C PRO A 235 -20.71 22.11 -14.03
N HIS A 236 -22.01 22.36 -13.77
CA HIS A 236 -22.94 22.85 -14.78
C HIS A 236 -22.65 24.29 -15.25
N GLN A 237 -22.01 25.12 -14.42
CA GLN A 237 -21.61 26.48 -14.79
C GLN A 237 -20.42 26.49 -15.73
N ALA A 238 -19.48 25.57 -15.53
CA ALA A 238 -18.33 25.44 -16.39
C ALA A 238 -18.71 24.89 -17.77
N GLY A 239 -19.79 24.09 -17.85
CA GLY A 239 -20.24 23.44 -19.08
C GLY A 239 -19.22 22.45 -19.66
N ARG A 240 -18.23 22.06 -18.86
CA ARG A 240 -17.16 21.13 -19.24
C ARG A 240 -17.60 19.70 -18.98
N LEU A 241 -17.01 18.78 -19.73
CA LEU A 241 -17.02 17.37 -19.38
C LEU A 241 -15.87 17.11 -18.41
N TYR A 242 -16.19 16.54 -17.25
CA TYR A 242 -15.22 16.11 -16.25
C TYR A 242 -15.04 14.60 -16.30
N LEU A 243 -13.79 14.13 -16.19
CA LEU A 243 -13.45 12.73 -16.10
C LEU A 243 -12.79 12.46 -14.75
N ILE A 244 -13.43 11.62 -13.95
CA ILE A 244 -12.99 11.24 -12.62
C ILE A 244 -12.46 9.80 -12.67
N GLY A 245 -11.18 9.63 -12.37
CA GLY A 245 -10.52 8.33 -12.38
C GLY A 245 -10.95 7.46 -11.20
N VAL A 246 -11.44 6.26 -11.51
CA VAL A 246 -11.92 5.24 -10.59
C VAL A 246 -11.15 3.93 -10.85
N PRO A 247 -10.31 3.47 -9.91
CA PRO A 247 -9.68 2.16 -9.98
C PRO A 247 -10.66 1.04 -9.61
N LEU A 248 -10.70 0.01 -10.45
CA LEU A 248 -11.30 -1.28 -10.16
C LEU A 248 -10.21 -2.31 -9.88
N ARG A 249 -10.23 -2.89 -8.68
CA ARG A 249 -9.24 -3.90 -8.24
C ARG A 249 -9.56 -5.32 -8.72
N GLN A 250 -10.79 -5.54 -9.16
CA GLN A 250 -11.29 -6.81 -9.65
C GLN A 250 -12.15 -6.56 -10.88
N ALA A 251 -12.34 -7.59 -11.71
CA ALA A 251 -13.35 -7.55 -12.76
C ALA A 251 -14.74 -7.37 -12.13
N ALA A 252 -15.60 -6.62 -12.81
CA ALA A 252 -16.86 -6.15 -12.25
C ALA A 252 -17.93 -6.03 -13.34
N THR A 253 -19.19 -6.26 -12.97
CA THR A 253 -20.34 -5.93 -13.83
C THR A 253 -20.93 -4.60 -13.38
N VAL A 254 -20.50 -3.50 -14.02
CA VAL A 254 -20.94 -2.15 -13.67
C VAL A 254 -22.38 -1.95 -14.13
N ARG A 255 -23.24 -1.48 -13.22
CA ARG A 255 -24.64 -1.18 -13.51
C ARG A 255 -25.00 0.26 -13.27
N ARG A 256 -24.33 0.92 -12.31
CA ARG A 256 -24.60 2.32 -12.00
C ARG A 256 -23.32 3.12 -11.88
N LEU A 257 -23.41 4.37 -12.31
CA LEU A 257 -22.43 5.40 -12.06
C LEU A 257 -22.89 6.21 -10.86
N VAL A 258 -21.97 6.53 -9.96
CA VAL A 258 -22.28 7.15 -8.68
C VAL A 258 -21.51 8.45 -8.54
N VAL A 259 -22.20 9.50 -8.14
CA VAL A 259 -21.61 10.78 -7.75
C VAL A 259 -22.12 11.16 -6.39
N HIS A 260 -21.37 11.96 -5.65
CA HIS A 260 -21.80 12.46 -4.35
C HIS A 260 -22.35 13.87 -4.51
N THR A 261 -23.67 14.03 -4.40
CA THR A 261 -24.33 15.34 -4.36
C THR A 261 -24.33 15.85 -2.92
N MET A 262 -23.60 16.94 -2.66
CA MET A 262 -23.51 17.59 -1.35
C MET A 262 -24.72 18.48 -1.05
N LYS A 263 -25.24 19.14 -2.09
CA LYS A 263 -26.40 20.03 -2.01
C LYS A 263 -27.03 20.18 -3.38
N TYR A 264 -28.35 20.28 -3.45
CA TYR A 264 -29.02 20.65 -4.69
C TYR A 264 -30.39 21.27 -4.42
N ASP A 265 -30.55 22.56 -4.75
CA ASP A 265 -31.84 23.23 -4.79
C ASP A 265 -32.44 23.08 -6.19
N ARG A 266 -33.17 21.97 -6.38
CA ARG A 266 -33.79 21.65 -7.66
C ARG A 266 -34.82 22.70 -8.09
N ALA A 267 -35.54 23.32 -7.16
CA ALA A 267 -36.62 24.25 -7.49
C ALA A 267 -36.08 25.55 -8.09
N ALA A 268 -34.92 26.00 -7.61
CA ALA A 268 -34.23 27.18 -8.13
C ALA A 268 -33.24 26.87 -9.26
N SER A 269 -33.09 25.60 -9.66
CA SER A 269 -32.01 25.19 -10.56
C SER A 269 -32.21 25.61 -12.00
N GLY A 270 -31.12 26.07 -12.64
CA GLY A 270 -31.03 26.22 -14.09
C GLY A 270 -30.43 25.02 -14.80
N LEU A 271 -30.32 23.85 -14.17
CA LEU A 271 -29.80 22.62 -14.79
C LEU A 271 -30.70 22.20 -15.97
N THR A 272 -30.13 22.10 -17.16
CA THR A 272 -30.85 21.76 -18.40
C THR A 272 -30.54 20.36 -18.91
N THR A 273 -29.27 19.93 -18.82
CA THR A 273 -28.88 18.57 -19.21
C THR A 273 -27.87 17.99 -18.22
N ALA A 274 -27.94 16.67 -18.03
CA ALA A 274 -27.01 15.93 -17.20
C ALA A 274 -26.75 14.56 -17.83
N HIS A 275 -25.49 14.27 -18.15
CA HIS A 275 -25.06 12.97 -18.64
C HIS A 275 -23.90 12.46 -17.83
N LEU A 276 -23.98 11.19 -17.44
CA LEU A 276 -22.87 10.44 -16.90
C LEU A 276 -22.48 9.29 -17.84
N GLY A 277 -21.20 8.94 -17.87
CA GLY A 277 -20.70 7.84 -18.68
C GLY A 277 -19.49 7.15 -18.06
N LEU A 278 -19.17 5.98 -18.59
CA LEU A 278 -17.95 5.25 -18.25
C LEU A 278 -17.03 5.26 -19.47
N TYR A 279 -15.77 5.64 -19.26
CA TYR A 279 -14.73 5.57 -20.27
C TYR A 279 -13.60 4.65 -19.79
N ASP A 280 -12.93 3.99 -20.72
CA ASP A 280 -11.69 3.28 -20.43
C ASP A 280 -10.50 4.24 -20.27
N ALA A 281 -9.34 3.69 -19.86
CA ALA A 281 -8.10 4.45 -19.73
C ALA A 281 -7.60 5.07 -21.06
N SER A 282 -8.08 4.56 -22.21
CA SER A 282 -7.79 5.06 -23.55
C SER A 282 -8.78 6.12 -24.02
N LEU A 283 -9.61 6.66 -23.12
CA LEU A 283 -10.59 7.71 -23.41
C LEU A 283 -11.66 7.32 -24.42
N THR A 284 -11.98 6.03 -24.52
CA THR A 284 -13.12 5.51 -25.29
C THR A 284 -14.32 5.30 -24.39
N ARG A 285 -15.49 5.78 -24.80
CA ARG A 285 -16.75 5.66 -24.05
C ARG A 285 -17.27 4.23 -24.13
N LEU A 286 -17.36 3.57 -22.98
CA LEU A 286 -17.90 2.22 -22.85
C LEU A 286 -19.42 2.23 -22.63
N ALA A 287 -19.92 3.19 -21.85
CA ALA A 287 -21.34 3.33 -21.56
C ALA A 287 -21.72 4.78 -21.26
N THR A 288 -22.99 5.11 -21.41
CA THR A 288 -23.57 6.40 -21.04
C THR A 288 -24.98 6.22 -20.52
N THR A 289 -25.34 7.03 -19.55
CA THR A 289 -26.72 7.27 -19.13
C THR A 289 -27.50 8.02 -20.21
N GLY A 290 -28.84 8.05 -20.09
CA GLY A 290 -29.67 9.04 -20.79
C GLY A 290 -29.45 10.46 -20.22
N ASP A 291 -30.29 11.41 -20.60
CA ASP A 291 -30.34 12.69 -19.87
C ASP A 291 -31.01 12.47 -18.51
N VAL A 292 -30.27 12.76 -17.44
CA VAL A 292 -30.70 12.54 -16.05
C VAL A 292 -31.02 13.84 -15.30
N ALA A 293 -31.03 15.00 -15.98
CA ALA A 293 -31.22 16.30 -15.32
C ALA A 293 -32.54 16.40 -14.57
N ALA A 294 -33.63 15.92 -15.20
CA ALA A 294 -34.97 15.92 -14.61
C ALA A 294 -35.13 14.89 -13.48
N GLN A 295 -34.23 13.93 -13.35
CA GLN A 295 -34.25 12.89 -12.34
C GLN A 295 -33.36 13.24 -11.14
N TRP A 296 -32.51 14.28 -11.25
CA TRP A 296 -31.57 14.64 -10.18
C TRP A 296 -32.33 15.00 -8.89
N PRO A 297 -32.09 14.28 -7.77
CA PRO A 297 -32.84 14.48 -6.55
C PRO A 297 -32.36 15.74 -5.83
N ALA A 298 -33.29 16.56 -5.35
CA ALA A 298 -32.96 17.66 -4.43
C ALA A 298 -32.21 17.11 -3.21
N GLU A 299 -31.23 17.85 -2.71
CA GLU A 299 -30.40 17.41 -1.60
C GLU A 299 -30.15 18.56 -0.62
N ALA A 300 -30.47 18.30 0.65
CA ALA A 300 -30.39 19.26 1.75
C ALA A 300 -29.87 18.62 3.06
N ARG A 301 -29.58 17.32 3.06
CA ARG A 301 -29.05 16.62 4.23
C ARG A 301 -27.61 17.06 4.48
N ILE A 302 -27.26 17.11 5.76
CA ILE A 302 -25.89 17.35 6.19
C ILE A 302 -24.99 16.25 5.60
N GLY A 303 -23.96 16.66 4.88
CA GLY A 303 -22.99 15.75 4.29
C GLY A 303 -23.40 15.10 2.96
N GLY A 304 -24.58 15.41 2.38
CA GLY A 304 -24.95 14.96 1.04
C GLY A 304 -25.37 13.48 0.88
N SER A 305 -25.73 13.07 -0.33
CA SER A 305 -26.02 11.66 -0.75
C SER A 305 -25.17 11.20 -1.91
N LEU A 306 -24.92 9.89 -1.93
CA LEU A 306 -24.61 9.18 -3.16
C LEU A 306 -25.84 9.15 -4.09
N THR A 307 -25.77 9.92 -5.16
CA THR A 307 -26.72 9.87 -6.27
C THR A 307 -26.25 8.81 -7.26
N ARG A 308 -27.16 7.89 -7.62
CA ARG A 308 -26.87 6.70 -8.42
C ARG A 308 -27.61 6.76 -9.75
N TRP A 309 -26.91 6.41 -10.83
CA TRP A 309 -27.42 6.54 -12.18
C TRP A 309 -27.28 5.23 -12.94
N ASP A 310 -28.41 4.62 -13.30
CA ASP A 310 -28.45 3.37 -14.06
C ASP A 310 -27.84 3.54 -15.46
N LEU A 311 -26.96 2.61 -15.83
CA LEU A 311 -26.58 2.40 -17.21
C LEU A 311 -27.72 1.68 -17.95
N PRO A 312 -27.94 1.96 -19.26
CA PRO A 312 -28.98 1.30 -20.05
C PRO A 312 -28.87 -0.22 -20.08
N ALA A 313 -27.66 -0.76 -19.93
CA ALA A 313 -27.38 -2.17 -19.80
C ALA A 313 -26.20 -2.39 -18.83
N PRO A 314 -26.14 -3.54 -18.13
CA PRO A 314 -24.97 -3.94 -17.36
C PRO A 314 -23.74 -4.07 -18.26
N LEU A 315 -22.58 -3.63 -17.78
CA LEU A 315 -21.32 -3.66 -18.51
C LEU A 315 -20.25 -4.44 -17.74
N SER A 316 -19.82 -5.58 -18.30
CA SER A 316 -18.70 -6.34 -17.75
C SER A 316 -17.37 -5.68 -18.12
N VAL A 317 -16.57 -5.35 -17.12
CA VAL A 317 -15.25 -4.74 -17.27
C VAL A 317 -14.20 -5.52 -16.48
N ALA A 318 -12.95 -5.51 -16.95
CA ALA A 318 -11.83 -6.12 -16.25
C ALA A 318 -11.40 -5.27 -15.03
N ALA A 319 -10.49 -5.80 -14.22
CA ALA A 319 -9.75 -4.97 -13.28
C ALA A 319 -8.91 -3.94 -14.06
N GLY A 320 -8.86 -2.69 -13.60
CA GLY A 320 -8.20 -1.61 -14.32
C GLY A 320 -8.63 -0.22 -13.88
N GLY A 321 -8.13 0.80 -14.58
CA GLY A 321 -8.53 2.18 -14.37
C GLY A 321 -9.61 2.62 -15.37
N TYR A 322 -10.66 3.27 -14.87
CA TYR A 322 -11.79 3.76 -15.66
C TYR A 322 -12.12 5.19 -15.28
N TYR A 323 -12.66 5.97 -16.21
CA TYR A 323 -13.20 7.29 -15.88
C TYR A 323 -14.72 7.24 -15.74
N VAL A 324 -15.23 7.76 -14.63
CA VAL A 324 -16.60 8.23 -14.56
C VAL A 324 -16.63 9.64 -15.13
N ALA A 325 -17.34 9.79 -16.24
CA ALA A 325 -17.53 11.02 -16.97
C ALA A 325 -18.79 11.73 -16.46
N VAL A 326 -18.72 13.04 -16.21
CA VAL A 326 -19.83 13.88 -15.76
C VAL A 326 -19.91 15.14 -16.62
N LEU A 327 -21.01 15.30 -17.34
CA LEU A 327 -21.34 16.50 -18.10
C LEU A 327 -22.66 17.06 -17.57
N LEU A 328 -22.59 18.23 -16.94
CA LEU A 328 -23.77 18.98 -16.55
C LEU A 328 -23.82 20.29 -17.35
N ARG A 329 -25.01 20.72 -17.73
CA ARG A 329 -25.24 22.01 -18.39
C ARG A 329 -26.37 22.72 -17.69
N GLY A 330 -26.25 24.03 -17.59
CA GLY A 330 -27.30 24.87 -17.06
C GLY A 330 -26.85 26.30 -16.86
N THR A 331 -27.68 27.07 -16.17
CA THR A 331 -27.38 28.46 -15.79
C THR A 331 -27.57 28.65 -14.28
N GLY A 332 -27.09 29.78 -13.76
CA GLY A 332 -27.26 30.17 -12.35
C GLY A 332 -26.45 29.31 -11.36
N THR A 333 -26.67 29.57 -10.06
CA THR A 333 -25.88 29.02 -8.94
C THR A 333 -26.65 27.99 -8.11
N ALA A 334 -27.76 27.46 -8.61
CA ALA A 334 -28.58 26.48 -7.90
C ALA A 334 -28.50 25.08 -8.54
N GLY A 335 -27.41 24.76 -9.24
CA GLY A 335 -27.14 23.41 -9.72
C GLY A 335 -26.70 22.44 -8.63
N PRO A 336 -26.50 21.15 -8.95
CA PRO A 336 -26.02 20.17 -8.00
C PRO A 336 -24.55 20.44 -7.65
N TYR A 337 -24.29 20.61 -6.36
CA TYR A 337 -22.96 20.73 -5.79
C TYR A 337 -22.39 19.32 -5.62
N LEU A 338 -21.33 18.98 -6.33
CA LEU A 338 -20.71 17.65 -6.23
C LEU A 338 -19.56 17.68 -5.22
N ALA A 339 -19.34 16.58 -4.49
CA ALA A 339 -18.19 16.48 -3.59
C ALA A 339 -16.87 16.53 -4.38
N ALA A 340 -15.86 17.21 -3.84
CA ALA A 340 -14.49 17.20 -4.35
C ALA A 340 -13.48 17.46 -3.23
N THR A 341 -12.25 16.97 -3.40
CA THR A 341 -11.19 17.09 -2.39
C THR A 341 -10.32 18.34 -2.53
N ALA A 342 -10.48 19.14 -3.59
CA ALA A 342 -9.76 20.39 -3.81
C ALA A 342 -10.58 21.38 -4.67
N TRP A 343 -10.52 22.68 -4.33
CA TRP A 343 -11.40 23.73 -4.88
C TRP A 343 -10.70 25.01 -5.37
N VAL A 344 -9.36 25.05 -5.39
CA VAL A 344 -8.58 26.18 -5.93
C VAL A 344 -7.17 25.72 -6.27
N GLN A 345 -6.52 26.40 -7.22
CA GLN A 345 -5.16 26.14 -7.75
C GLN A 345 -4.02 26.20 -6.70
N ALA A 346 -4.30 26.27 -5.40
CA ALA A 346 -3.35 26.62 -4.35
C ALA A 346 -2.83 25.43 -3.50
N ALA A 347 -3.26 24.19 -3.73
CA ALA A 347 -2.80 23.05 -2.93
C ALA A 347 -2.27 21.90 -3.80
N ALA A 348 -0.95 21.71 -3.75
CA ALA A 348 -0.15 20.76 -4.52
C ALA A 348 -0.38 19.26 -4.19
N VAL A 349 -1.56 18.87 -3.68
CA VAL A 349 -1.79 17.52 -3.10
C VAL A 349 -2.76 16.64 -3.89
N SER A 350 -3.49 17.14 -4.89
CA SER A 350 -4.42 16.32 -5.68
C SER A 350 -4.50 16.67 -7.17
N SER A 351 -3.50 17.37 -7.70
CA SER A 351 -3.46 17.69 -9.14
C SER A 351 -3.24 16.41 -9.98
N ALA A 352 -3.75 16.40 -11.22
CA ALA A 352 -3.68 15.30 -12.18
C ALA A 352 -2.23 14.89 -12.52
N LYS A 353 -1.71 13.96 -11.75
CA LYS A 353 -0.56 13.15 -12.16
C LYS A 353 -1.04 11.93 -12.93
N PRO A 354 -0.28 11.46 -13.95
CA PRO A 354 -0.44 10.10 -14.42
C PRO A 354 -0.12 9.19 -13.22
N VAL A 355 -1.13 8.46 -12.75
CA VAL A 355 -1.04 7.69 -11.49
C VAL A 355 -1.01 6.19 -11.71
N THR A 356 -1.30 5.74 -12.92
CA THR A 356 -1.22 4.34 -13.31
C THR A 356 -0.08 4.14 -14.30
N THR A 357 0.47 2.93 -14.34
CA THR A 357 1.42 2.49 -15.37
C THR A 357 0.85 2.56 -16.80
N SER A 358 -0.48 2.64 -16.96
CA SER A 358 -1.16 2.86 -18.25
C SER A 358 -1.29 4.33 -18.66
N GLY A 359 -0.71 5.28 -17.91
CA GLY A 359 -0.78 6.71 -18.23
C GLY A 359 -2.13 7.39 -17.93
N MET A 360 -3.03 6.73 -17.19
CA MET A 360 -4.31 7.30 -16.76
C MET A 360 -4.09 8.42 -15.73
N TYR A 361 -4.82 9.51 -15.91
CA TYR A 361 -4.86 10.65 -15.00
C TYR A 361 -6.01 10.47 -14.00
N ARG A 362 -5.91 11.06 -12.80
CA ARG A 362 -7.02 10.98 -11.82
C ARG A 362 -8.16 11.95 -12.13
N TRP A 363 -7.86 13.13 -12.64
CA TRP A 363 -8.87 14.16 -12.91
C TRP A 363 -8.53 14.89 -14.21
N LEU A 364 -9.39 14.76 -15.20
CA LEU A 364 -9.32 15.53 -16.44
C LEU A 364 -10.60 16.33 -16.64
N GLN A 365 -10.51 17.40 -17.40
CA GLN A 365 -11.67 18.14 -17.89
C GLN A 365 -11.44 18.56 -19.33
N THR A 366 -12.50 18.66 -20.12
CA THR A 366 -12.38 19.16 -21.49
C THR A 366 -12.01 20.63 -21.52
N SER A 367 -11.17 21.02 -22.47
CA SER A 367 -10.97 22.43 -22.84
C SER A 367 -12.25 23.06 -23.38
N SER A 368 -13.09 22.25 -24.05
CA SER A 368 -14.43 22.65 -24.50
C SER A 368 -15.41 22.83 -23.34
N THR A 369 -16.25 23.86 -23.46
CA THR A 369 -17.39 24.16 -22.57
C THR A 369 -18.74 24.03 -23.29
N THR A 370 -18.73 23.53 -24.53
CA THR A 370 -19.91 23.54 -25.42
C THR A 370 -20.51 22.16 -25.65
N LEU A 371 -19.91 21.09 -25.12
CA LEU A 371 -20.40 19.72 -25.25
C LEU A 371 -21.81 19.56 -24.69
N THR A 372 -22.74 19.06 -25.51
CA THR A 372 -24.13 18.78 -25.12
C THR A 372 -24.40 17.30 -24.86
N SER A 373 -23.44 16.44 -25.20
CA SER A 373 -23.49 15.00 -24.97
C SER A 373 -22.07 14.47 -24.75
N LEU A 374 -21.98 13.22 -24.28
CA LEU A 374 -20.69 12.54 -24.08
C LEU A 374 -20.12 12.05 -25.43
N PRO A 375 -18.93 12.47 -25.87
CA PRO A 375 -18.32 11.97 -27.12
C PRO A 375 -18.01 10.47 -27.06
N SER A 376 -18.08 9.74 -28.17
CA SER A 376 -17.72 8.31 -28.21
C SER A 376 -16.24 8.05 -27.90
N THR A 377 -15.39 8.99 -28.28
CA THR A 377 -13.94 8.98 -28.05
C THR A 377 -13.51 10.39 -27.71
N LEU A 378 -12.53 10.52 -26.84
CA LEU A 378 -11.92 11.81 -26.48
C LEU A 378 -10.43 11.77 -26.76
N ALA A 379 -9.84 12.91 -27.12
CA ALA A 379 -8.41 13.03 -27.30
C ALA A 379 -7.76 13.70 -26.08
N LEU A 380 -6.62 13.17 -25.62
CA LEU A 380 -5.90 13.75 -24.49
C LEU A 380 -5.48 15.21 -24.75
N GLY A 381 -5.17 15.57 -26.01
CA GLY A 381 -4.84 16.94 -26.40
C GLY A 381 -6.00 17.94 -26.29
N GLU A 382 -7.24 17.46 -26.14
CA GLU A 382 -8.44 18.30 -25.92
C GLU A 382 -8.78 18.43 -24.42
N MET A 383 -7.97 17.81 -23.56
CA MET A 383 -8.15 17.77 -22.12
C MET A 383 -7.16 18.71 -21.42
N THR A 384 -7.59 19.20 -20.27
CA THR A 384 -6.74 19.86 -19.29
C THR A 384 -6.83 19.12 -17.96
N GLU A 385 -5.81 19.29 -17.14
CA GLU A 385 -5.83 18.84 -15.76
C GLU A 385 -7.03 19.47 -15.02
N GLY A 386 -7.81 18.61 -14.35
CA GLY A 386 -8.95 19.06 -13.57
C GLY A 386 -8.46 19.92 -12.40
N THR A 387 -8.86 21.19 -12.37
CA THR A 387 -8.60 22.08 -11.22
C THR A 387 -9.49 21.74 -10.02
N THR A 388 -10.55 20.98 -10.29
CA THR A 388 -11.51 20.47 -9.32
C THR A 388 -11.45 18.94 -9.30
N CYS A 389 -11.23 18.36 -8.13
CA CYS A 389 -11.02 16.93 -7.95
C CYS A 389 -12.31 16.21 -7.53
N TYR A 390 -13.31 16.19 -8.42
CA TYR A 390 -14.63 15.62 -8.12
C TYR A 390 -14.55 14.15 -7.68
N TRP A 391 -15.52 13.76 -6.85
CA TRP A 391 -15.71 12.39 -6.42
C TRP A 391 -16.67 11.64 -7.34
N ALA A 392 -16.32 10.40 -7.67
CA ALA A 392 -17.22 9.47 -8.34
C ALA A 392 -16.90 8.03 -7.90
N GLY A 393 -17.86 7.15 -8.12
CA GLY A 393 -17.73 5.72 -7.93
C GLY A 393 -18.54 4.93 -8.93
N VAL A 394 -18.35 3.62 -8.90
CA VAL A 394 -19.08 2.66 -9.73
C VAL A 394 -19.68 1.58 -8.85
N GLU A 395 -20.93 1.25 -9.14
CA GLU A 395 -21.69 0.25 -8.41
C GLU A 395 -21.92 -0.97 -9.31
N THR A 396 -21.66 -2.13 -8.72
CA THR A 396 -21.99 -3.44 -9.26
C THR A 396 -23.25 -3.93 -8.56
N ALA A 397 -24.14 -4.62 -9.28
CA ALA A 397 -25.19 -5.42 -8.63
C ALA A 397 -24.96 -6.89 -8.89
#